data_AF-A0A402CL08-F1
#
_entry.id   AF-A0A402CL08-F1
#
_cell.length_a   1.000
_cell.length_b   1.000
_cell.length_c   1.000
_cell.angle_alpha   90.00
_cell.angle_beta   90.00
_cell.angle_gamma   90.00
#
_symmetry.space_group_name_H-M   'P 1'
#
loop_
_entity.id
_entity.type
_entity.pdbx_description
1 polymer ?
#
loop_
_entity_poly.entity_id
_entity_poly.type
_entity_poly.pdbx_seq_one_letter_code
_entity_poly.pdbx_strand_id
1 'polypeptide(L)'
;MLLAAAAQRTKTIKLGTAVNSLPYHNPFLLAERLVTLDHLSRGRAIMGFGPGQLLSDAYMLGIDPTKQRDMMLKAAEVIVRLLRATRRPPSGSACEAADTRGRVAGAE
;
A
#
# COMPACT_ATOMS: atom_id res chain seq x y z
N MET A 1 -4.32 8.78 9.63
CA MET A 1 -5.49 9.18 10.46
C MET A 1 -5.94 10.60 10.18
N LEU A 2 -5.05 11.60 10.12
CA LEU A 2 -5.45 12.99 9.81
C LEU A 2 -6.25 13.14 8.50
N LEU A 3 -5.81 12.49 7.41
CA LEU A 3 -6.53 12.53 6.14
C LEU A 3 -7.95 11.93 6.22
N ALA A 4 -8.19 10.93 7.08
CA ALA A 4 -9.52 10.36 7.26
C ALA A 4 -10.46 11.37 7.94
N ALA A 5 -9.96 12.12 8.93
CA ALA A 5 -10.73 13.20 9.56
C ALA A 5 -11.02 14.34 8.57
N ALA A 6 -10.02 14.73 7.77
CA ALA A 6 -10.20 15.72 6.71
C ALA A 6 -11.19 15.23 5.63
N ALA A 7 -11.19 13.94 5.30
CA ALA A 7 -12.11 13.34 4.34
C ALA A 7 -13.58 13.44 4.78
N GLN A 8 -13.86 13.38 6.08
CA GLN A 8 -15.22 13.56 6.61
C GLN A 8 -15.70 15.01 6.51
N ARG A 9 -14.79 15.99 6.69
CA ARG A 9 -15.14 17.41 6.66
C ARG A 9 -15.21 17.99 5.24
N THR A 10 -14.53 17.36 4.29
CA THR A 10 -14.38 17.89 2.92
C THR A 10 -15.02 16.97 1.89
N LYS A 11 -15.71 17.55 0.90
CA LYS A 11 -16.47 16.77 -0.11
C LYS A 11 -15.80 16.69 -1.48
N THR A 12 -14.96 17.68 -1.84
CA THR A 12 -14.46 17.85 -3.22
C THR A 12 -12.94 17.77 -3.34
N ILE A 13 -12.19 18.19 -2.32
CA ILE A 13 -10.72 18.25 -2.41
C ILE A 13 -10.10 16.84 -2.46
N LYS A 14 -8.99 16.69 -3.17
CA LYS A 14 -8.17 15.47 -3.16
C LYS A 14 -7.26 15.49 -1.94
N LEU A 15 -7.07 14.33 -1.31
CA LEU A 15 -6.34 14.19 -0.05
C LEU A 15 -5.14 13.28 -0.25
N GLY A 16 -3.94 13.87 -0.21
CA GLY A 16 -2.71 13.18 -0.55
C GLY A 16 -1.76 12.97 0.64
N THR A 17 -1.01 11.87 0.63
CA THR A 17 0.19 11.71 1.46
C THR A 17 1.44 12.10 0.67
N ALA A 18 2.33 12.91 1.24
CA ALA A 18 3.57 13.35 0.61
C ALA A 18 4.74 13.31 1.60
N VAL A 19 5.34 12.16 1.90
CA VAL A 19 5.10 10.79 1.38
C VAL A 19 5.01 9.79 2.53
N ASN A 20 4.40 8.62 2.32
CA ASN A 20 4.55 7.52 3.27
C ASN A 20 5.91 6.86 3.07
N SER A 21 6.72 6.83 4.13
CA SER A 21 8.00 6.12 4.15
C SER A 21 7.77 4.62 4.23
N LEU A 22 7.76 3.95 3.08
CA LEU A 22 7.44 2.53 2.98
C LEU A 22 8.37 1.61 3.79
N PRO A 23 9.69 1.86 3.87
CA PRO A 23 10.58 0.98 4.64
C PRO A 23 10.25 0.92 6.13
N TYR A 24 9.52 1.90 6.66
CA TYR A 24 9.20 2.02 8.09
C TYR A 24 7.85 1.40 8.46
N HIS A 25 7.12 0.87 7.47
CA HIS A 25 5.76 0.41 7.66
C HIS A 25 5.59 -1.01 7.16
N ASN A 26 4.75 -1.78 7.85
CA ASN A 26 4.31 -3.06 7.35
C ASN A 26 3.40 -2.83 6.12
N PRO A 27 3.71 -3.40 4.94
CA PRO A 27 2.98 -3.14 3.71
C PRO A 27 1.52 -3.63 3.77
N PHE A 28 1.22 -4.69 4.52
CA PHE A 28 -0.15 -5.21 4.67
C PHE A 28 -1.03 -4.23 5.45
N LEU A 29 -0.54 -3.75 6.59
CA LEU A 29 -1.25 -2.75 7.40
C LEU A 29 -1.39 -1.43 6.64
N LEU A 30 -0.38 -1.05 5.85
CA LEU A 30 -0.48 0.15 5.04
C LEU A 30 -1.54 -0.01 3.95
N ALA A 31 -1.60 -1.15 3.25
CA ALA A 31 -2.61 -1.42 2.23
C ALA A 31 -4.05 -1.34 2.82
N GLU A 32 -4.28 -1.94 3.99
CA GLU A 32 -5.58 -1.87 4.68
C GLU A 32 -5.99 -0.41 5.01
N ARG A 33 -5.04 0.37 5.54
CA ARG A 33 -5.28 1.79 5.86
C ARG A 33 -5.57 2.60 4.61
N LEU A 34 -4.90 2.29 3.50
CA LEU A 34 -5.09 2.94 2.21
C LEU A 34 -6.47 2.63 1.63
N VAL A 35 -6.92 1.37 1.67
CA VAL A 35 -8.28 0.98 1.26
C VAL A 35 -9.33 1.66 2.13
N THR A 36 -9.12 1.68 3.45
CA THR A 36 -10.04 2.36 4.37
C THR A 36 -10.15 3.84 4.07
N LEU A 37 -9.02 4.52 3.83
CA LEU A 37 -9.01 5.93 3.46
C LEU A 37 -9.67 6.17 2.10
N ASP A 38 -9.46 5.28 1.13
CA ASP A 38 -10.10 5.35 -0.19
C ASP A 38 -11.63 5.28 -0.07
N HIS A 39 -12.15 4.33 0.72
CA HIS A 39 -13.58 4.22 0.99
C HIS A 39 -14.14 5.45 1.73
N LEU A 40 -13.46 5.94 2.77
CA LEU A 40 -13.89 7.13 3.52
C LEU A 40 -13.84 8.40 2.66
N SER A 41 -12.86 8.50 1.78
CA SER A 41 -12.70 9.64 0.87
C SER A 41 -13.51 9.52 -0.42
N ARG A 42 -14.16 8.38 -0.68
CA ARG A 42 -14.88 8.08 -1.93
C ARG A 42 -13.98 8.23 -3.16
N GLY A 43 -12.78 7.67 -3.13
CA GLY A 43 -11.85 7.68 -4.27
C GLY A 43 -11.04 8.98 -4.44
N ARG A 44 -11.04 9.87 -3.43
CA ARG A 44 -10.28 11.14 -3.48
C ARG A 44 -8.90 11.05 -2.86
N ALA A 45 -8.54 9.91 -2.28
CA ALA A 45 -7.24 9.70 -1.67
C ALA A 45 -6.14 9.55 -2.72
N ILE A 46 -5.02 10.27 -2.54
CA ILE A 46 -3.81 10.13 -3.35
C ILE A 46 -2.72 9.55 -2.45
N MET A 47 -2.10 8.46 -2.91
CA MET A 47 -1.09 7.75 -2.13
C MET A 47 0.29 8.05 -2.69
N GLY A 48 1.06 8.86 -1.98
CA GLY A 48 2.48 9.07 -2.26
C GLY A 48 3.35 8.15 -1.41
N PHE A 49 4.38 7.56 -2.04
CA PHE A 49 5.35 6.66 -1.42
C PHE A 49 6.77 7.22 -1.54
N GLY A 50 7.60 6.91 -0.54
CA GLY A 50 9.02 7.26 -0.56
C GLY A 50 9.87 6.33 0.32
N PRO A 51 11.21 6.41 0.18
CA PRO A 51 12.13 5.56 0.92
C PRO A 51 12.44 6.06 2.35
N GLY A 52 11.98 7.26 2.70
CA GLY A 52 12.43 7.98 3.89
C GLY A 52 13.58 8.94 3.54
N GLN A 53 13.70 10.04 4.30
CA GLN A 53 14.65 11.13 4.02
C GLN A 53 15.84 11.14 5.00
N LEU A 54 15.56 10.97 6.30
CA LEU A 54 16.58 11.07 7.34
C LEU A 54 17.25 9.71 7.58
N LEU A 55 18.57 9.68 7.46
CA LEU A 55 19.37 8.49 7.79
C LEU A 55 19.27 8.15 9.29
N SER A 56 19.13 9.16 10.15
CA SER A 56 18.94 8.95 11.59
C SER A 56 17.73 8.06 11.88
N ASP A 57 16.62 8.24 11.14
CA ASP A 57 15.41 7.45 11.31
C ASP A 57 15.63 6.00 10.91
N ALA A 58 16.38 5.78 9.81
CA ALA A 58 16.76 4.45 9.36
C ALA A 58 17.61 3.73 10.42
N TYR A 59 18.64 4.40 10.96
CA TYR A 59 19.47 3.84 12.02
C TYR A 59 18.68 3.54 13.29
N MET A 60 17.76 4.42 13.70
CA MET A 60 16.89 4.20 14.86
C MET A 60 15.95 3.00 14.69
N LEU A 61 15.54 2.71 13.45
CA LEU A 61 14.70 1.57 13.12
C LEU A 61 15.52 0.30 12.79
N GLY A 62 16.84 0.35 12.90
CA GLY A 62 17.73 -0.78 12.59
C GLY A 62 17.77 -1.12 11.09
N ILE A 63 17.42 -0.16 10.23
CA ILE A 63 17.39 -0.32 8.77
C ILE A 63 18.68 0.25 8.19
N ASP A 64 19.31 -0.53 7.32
CA ASP A 64 20.45 -0.08 6.53
C ASP A 64 20.00 1.00 5.53
N PRO A 65 20.54 2.25 5.61
CA PRO A 65 20.16 3.34 4.73
C PRO A 65 20.31 3.01 3.24
N THR A 66 21.29 2.18 2.89
CA THR A 66 21.54 1.79 1.49
C THR A 66 20.40 0.93 0.91
N LYS A 67 19.68 0.20 1.78
CA LYS A 67 18.60 -0.72 1.37
C LYS A 67 17.22 -0.08 1.35
N GLN A 68 17.08 1.17 1.83
CA GLN A 68 15.78 1.84 1.94
C GLN A 68 15.03 1.90 0.61
N ARG A 69 15.74 2.17 -0.49
CA ARG A 69 15.14 2.24 -1.83
C ARG A 69 14.64 0.88 -2.30
N ASP A 70 15.40 -0.18 -2.09
CA ASP A 70 15.01 -1.54 -2.46
C ASP A 70 13.84 -2.04 -1.63
N MET A 71 13.85 -1.78 -0.32
CA MET A 71 12.74 -2.09 0.57
C MET A 71 11.47 -1.35 0.17
N MET A 72 11.59 -0.07 -0.21
CA MET A 72 10.47 0.72 -0.72
C MET A 72 9.89 0.09 -1.99
N LEU A 73 10.72 -0.28 -2.96
CA LEU A 73 10.26 -0.88 -4.22
C LEU A 73 9.51 -2.20 -3.98
N LYS A 74 10.07 -3.08 -3.15
CA LYS A 74 9.42 -4.35 -2.76
C LYS A 74 8.09 -4.12 -2.06
N ALA A 75 8.05 -3.19 -1.09
CA ALA A 75 6.82 -2.86 -0.38
C ALA A 75 5.76 -2.26 -1.32
N ALA A 76 6.17 -1.37 -2.23
CA ALA A 76 5.27 -0.77 -3.22
C ALA A 76 4.67 -1.83 -4.15
N GLU A 77 5.49 -2.79 -4.62
CA GLU A 77 5.02 -3.90 -5.44
C GLU A 77 3.95 -4.73 -4.70
N VAL A 78 4.20 -5.10 -3.44
CA VAL A 78 3.24 -5.84 -2.61
C VAL A 78 1.94 -5.06 -2.45
N ILE A 79 2.01 -3.77 -2.13
CA ILE A 79 0.83 -2.92 -1.96
C ILE A 79 0.03 -2.83 -3.27
N VAL A 80 0.68 -2.61 -4.40
CA VAL A 80 0.01 -2.54 -5.71
C VAL A 80 -0.68 -3.87 -6.03
N ARG A 81 -0.05 -5.00 -5.74
CA ARG A 81 -0.65 -6.34 -5.93
C ARG A 81 -1.88 -6.52 -5.04
N LEU A 82 -1.80 -6.15 -3.76
CA LEU A 82 -2.92 -6.24 -2.83
C LEU A 82 -4.12 -5.38 -3.27
N LEU A 83 -3.86 -4.12 -3.67
CA LEU A 83 -4.91 -3.20 -4.11
C LEU A 83 -5.59 -3.64 -5.42
N ARG A 84 -4.86 -4.33 -6.30
CA ARG A 84 -5.41 -4.89 -7.54
C ARG A 84 -6.23 -6.15 -7.27
N ALA A 85 -5.80 -7.02 -6.36
CA ALA A 85 -6.51 -8.25 -6.01
C ALA A 85 -7.90 -7.99 -5.41
N THR A 86 -8.08 -6.86 -4.72
CA THR A 86 -9.39 -6.48 -4.14
C THR A 86 -10.38 -5.91 -5.15
N ARG A 87 -9.95 -5.54 -6.37
CA ARG A 87 -10.91 -5.22 -7.45
C ARG A 87 -11.50 -6.53 -7.96
N ARG A 88 -12.73 -6.83 -7.55
CA ARG A 88 -13.53 -7.89 -8.18
C ARG A 88 -13.50 -7.68 -9.70
N PRO A 89 -12.99 -8.62 -10.51
CA PRO A 89 -13.13 -8.52 -11.96
C PRO A 89 -14.63 -8.51 -12.33
N PRO A 90 -15.01 -7.87 -13.44
CA PRO A 90 -16.38 -7.98 -13.95
C PRO A 90 -16.74 -9.46 -14.05
N SER A 91 -17.92 -9.83 -13.56
CA SER A 91 -18.43 -11.19 -13.47
C SER A 91 -18.30 -11.92 -14.81
N GLY A 92 -17.23 -12.70 -14.98
CA GLY A 92 -16.97 -13.37 -16.25
C GLY A 92 -15.57 -13.98 -16.41
N SER A 93 -14.54 -13.49 -15.73
CA SER A 93 -13.24 -14.15 -15.69
C SER A 93 -12.86 -14.52 -14.26
N ALA A 94 -12.73 -15.82 -14.01
CA ALA A 94 -12.31 -16.36 -12.72
C ALA A 94 -10.98 -15.72 -12.32
N CYS A 95 -10.98 -14.91 -11.27
CA CYS A 95 -9.76 -14.57 -10.57
C CYS A 95 -9.36 -15.82 -9.81
N GLU A 96 -8.40 -16.55 -10.38
CA GLU A 96 -7.72 -17.63 -9.68
C GLU A 96 -7.07 -17.00 -8.45
N ALA A 97 -7.75 -17.17 -7.31
CA ALA A 97 -7.27 -16.71 -6.03
C ALA A 97 -5.94 -17.45 -5.80
N ALA A 98 -4.83 -16.71 -5.90
CA ALA A 98 -3.52 -17.22 -5.57
C ALA A 98 -3.56 -17.71 -4.12
N ASP A 99 -3.69 -19.03 -4.01
CA ASP A 99 -3.61 -19.80 -2.79
C ASP A 99 -2.27 -19.48 -2.12
N THR A 100 -2.33 -18.99 -0.88
CA THR A 100 -1.15 -18.76 -0.04
C THR A 100 -0.58 -20.06 0.53
N ARG A 101 -1.07 -21.22 0.08
CA ARG A 101 -0.47 -22.54 0.31
C ARG A 101 0.20 -22.99 -0.97
N GLY A 102 1.53 -22.97 -0.98
CA GLY A 102 2.34 -23.47 -2.10
C GLY A 102 2.02 -24.91 -2.49
N ARG A 103 1.08 -25.09 -3.42
CA ARG A 103 1.02 -26.25 -4.31
C ARG A 103 1.10 -25.74 -5.73
N VAL A 104 2.28 -25.90 -6.32
CA VAL A 104 2.41 -26.11 -7.76
C VAL A 104 1.58 -27.34 -8.11
N ALA A 105 0.36 -27.13 -8.59
CA ALA A 105 -0.36 -28.14 -9.34
C ALA A 105 0.25 -28.13 -10.75
N GLY A 106 1.19 -29.05 -10.99
CA GLY A 106 1.54 -29.41 -12.35
C GLY A 106 0.36 -30.13 -13.01
N ALA A 107 0.16 -29.86 -14.30
CA ALA A 107 -0.49 -30.75 -15.25
C ALA A 107 -0.11 -30.29 -16.67
N GLU A 108 0.68 -31.15 -17.32
CA GLU A 108 0.83 -31.40 -18.78
C GLU A 108 1.28 -30.28 -19.73
#